data_AF-A0A353GSW2-F1
#
_entry.id   AF-A0A353GSW2-F1
#
_cell.length_a   1.000
_cell.length_b   1.000
_cell.length_c   1.000
_cell.angle_alpha   90.00
_cell.angle_beta   90.00
_cell.angle_gamma   90.00
#
_symmetry.space_group_name_H-M   'P 1'
#
loop_
_entity.id
_entity.type
_entity.pdbx_description
1 polymer ?
#
loop_
_entity_poly.entity_id
_entity_poly.type
_entity_poly.pdbx_seq_one_letter_code
_entity_poly.pdbx_strand_id
1 'polypeptide(L)' 'MITKVGLDLFGDSAIYNLKKESIPTQDVFRDAQAATGTALIVVDESTGQNQILLTMGAWPWWTS' A
#
# COMPACT_ATOMS: atom_id res chain seq x y z
N MET A 1 1.01 12.32 -2.13
CA MET A 1 0.56 11.19 -1.29
C MET A 1 1.33 11.25 0.01
N ILE A 2 0.64 11.16 1.15
CA ILE A 2 1.25 11.02 2.47
C ILE A 2 0.93 9.61 2.96
N THR A 3 1.94 8.74 3.08
CA THR A 3 1.75 7.35 3.51
C THR A 3 3.09 6.73 3.93
N LYS A 4 3.05 5.51 4.44
CA LYS A 4 4.23 4.73 4.84
C LYS A 4 4.19 3.36 4.18
N VAL A 5 5.26 3.00 3.48
CA VAL A 5 5.43 1.70 2.80
C VAL A 5 6.67 0.98 3.33
N GLY A 6 6.78 -0.32 3.10
CA GLY A 6 7.97 -1.08 3.45
C GLY A 6 9.14 -0.86 2.49
N LEU A 7 10.33 -1.27 2.91
CA LEU A 7 11.50 -1.51 2.05
C LEU A 7 11.38 -2.87 1.35
N ASP A 8 10.30 -3.05 0.59
CA ASP A 8 10.03 -4.27 -0.19
C ASP A 8 9.54 -3.93 -1.61
N LEU A 9 9.40 -4.98 -2.43
CA LEU A 9 8.97 -4.88 -3.83
C LEU A 9 7.59 -4.23 -3.97
N PHE A 10 6.69 -4.44 -3.00
CA PHE A 10 5.36 -3.84 -3.02
C PHE A 10 5.43 -2.34 -2.79
N GLY A 11 6.29 -1.89 -1.87
CA GLY A 11 6.54 -0.48 -1.60
C GLY A 11 7.19 0.23 -2.80
N ASP A 12 8.16 -0.44 -3.45
CA ASP A 12 8.77 0.08 -4.68
C ASP A 12 7.75 0.24 -5.81
N SER A 13 6.91 -0.78 -6.02
CA SER A 13 5.84 -0.76 -7.02
C SER A 13 4.80 0.33 -6.72
N ALA A 14 4.40 0.50 -5.46
CA ALA A 14 3.48 1.55 -5.05
C ALA A 14 4.04 2.95 -5.36
N ILE A 15 5.29 3.23 -4.99
CA ILE A 15 5.95 4.51 -5.29
C ILE A 15 6.08 4.73 -6.80
N TYR A 16 6.45 3.70 -7.56
CA TYR A 16 6.54 3.77 -9.01
C TYR A 16 5.20 4.14 -9.65
N ASN A 17 4.12 3.48 -9.25
CA ASN A 17 2.78 3.76 -9.76
C ASN A 17 2.32 5.18 -9.40
N LEU A 18 2.56 5.64 -8.18
CA LEU A 18 2.26 7.03 -7.79
C LEU A 18 2.99 8.04 -8.68
N LYS A 19 4.29 7.83 -8.94
CA LYS A 19 5.07 8.70 -9.83
C LYS A 19 4.57 8.67 -11.27
N LYS A 20 4.21 7.48 -11.78
CA LYS A 20 3.64 7.30 -13.12
C LYS A 20 2.35 8.10 -13.30
N GLU A 21 1.50 8.13 -12.27
CA GLU A 21 0.27 8.92 -12.24
C GLU A 21 0.50 10.41 -11.89
N SER A 22 1.76 10.87 -11.89
CA SER A 22 2.16 12.25 -11.54
C SER A 22 1.73 12.69 -10.13
N ILE A 23 1.58 11.75 -9.21
CA ILE A 23 1.26 12.02 -7.80
C ILE A 23 2.57 12.30 -7.05
N PRO A 24 2.71 13.45 -6.35
CA PRO A 24 3.91 13.73 -5.57
C PRO A 24 4.16 12.69 -4.47
N THR A 25 5.39 12.18 -4.38
CA THR A 25 5.79 11.13 -3.42
C THR A 25 6.78 11.62 -2.36
N GLN A 26 6.94 12.93 -2.20
CA GLN A 26 7.89 13.53 -1.26
C GLN A 26 7.60 13.20 0.22
N ASP A 27 6.32 12.94 0.54
CA ASP A 27 5.85 12.59 1.88
C ASP A 27 5.51 11.09 2.01
N VAL A 28 6.12 10.24 1.16
CA VAL A 28 6.03 8.78 1.27
C VAL A 28 7.21 8.27 2.09
N PHE A 29 6.92 7.82 3.31
CA PHE A 29 7.91 7.27 4.24
C PHE A 29 8.18 5.79 3.94
N ARG A 30 9.41 5.34 4.21
CA ARG A 30 9.80 3.94 4.02
C ARG A 30 10.25 3.31 5.34
N ASP A 31 9.78 2.09 5.60
CA ASP A 31 10.09 1.31 6.82
C ASP A 31 10.92 0.06 6.49
N ALA A 32 12.05 -0.12 7.17
CA ALA A 32 12.90 -1.29 7.01
C ALA A 32 12.43 -2.51 7.81
N GLN A 33 11.62 -2.30 8.86
CA GLN A 33 11.19 -3.33 9.81
C GLN A 33 9.79 -3.84 9.50
N ALA A 34 8.93 -3.01 8.89
CA ALA A 34 7.57 -3.38 8.53
C ALA A 34 7.39 -3.53 7.01
N ALA A 35 6.71 -4.61 6.58
CA ALA A 35 6.34 -4.83 5.19
C ALA A 35 5.27 -3.81 4.72
N THR A 36 5.16 -3.58 3.41
CA THR A 36 4.11 -2.72 2.84
C THR A 36 2.72 -3.30 3.12
N GLY A 37 1.77 -2.46 3.53
CA GLY A 37 0.37 -2.88 3.70
C GLY A 37 -0.26 -3.23 2.35
N THR A 38 -0.98 -4.33 2.28
CA THR A 38 -1.65 -4.78 1.04
C THR A 38 -3.12 -5.13 1.30
N ALA A 39 -3.95 -4.94 0.27
CA ALA A 39 -5.33 -5.38 0.26
C ALA A 39 -5.51 -6.43 -0.84
N LEU A 40 -6.00 -7.61 -0.47
CA LEU A 40 -6.51 -8.56 -1.44
C LEU A 40 -7.97 -8.23 -1.73
N ILE A 41 -8.29 -7.94 -2.98
CA ILE A 41 -9.64 -7.66 -3.45
C ILE A 41 -10.07 -8.82 -4.34
N VAL A 42 -11.10 -9.54 -3.92
CA VAL A 42 -11.74 -10.62 -4.71
C VAL A 42 -13.12 -10.13 -5.12
N VAL A 43 -13.45 -10.26 -6.41
CA VAL A 43 -14.78 -9.93 -6.92
C VAL A 43 -15.47 -11.24 -7.26
N ASP A 44 -16.64 -11.48 -6.66
CA ASP A 44 -17.49 -12.58 -7.07
C ASP A 44 -18.12 -12.22 -8.42
N GLU A 45 -17.74 -12.94 -9.49
CA GLU A 45 -18.19 -12.64 -10.85
C GLU A 45 -19.71 -12.82 -11.04
N SER A 46 -20.35 -13.66 -10.24
CA SER A 46 -21.77 -13.98 -10.38
C SER A 46 -22.69 -12.95 -9.74
N THR A 47 -22.26 -12.36 -8.62
CA THR A 47 -23.04 -11.40 -7.82
C THR A 47 -22.51 -9.98 -7.92
N GLY A 48 -21.29 -9.78 -8.44
CA GLY A 48 -20.59 -8.50 -8.47
C GLY A 48 -20.13 -8.00 -7.10
N GLN A 49 -20.15 -8.86 -6.07
CA GLN A 49 -19.78 -8.47 -4.71
C GLN A 49 -18.26 -8.46 -4.52
N ASN A 50 -17.76 -7.40 -3.88
CA ASN A 50 -16.35 -7.29 -3.51
C ASN A 50 -16.11 -7.86 -2.10
N GLN A 51 -15.11 -8.73 -1.98
CA GLN A 51 -14.53 -9.16 -0.71
C GLN A 51 -13.13 -8.57 -0.59
N ILE A 52 -12.86 -7.87 0.51
CA ILE A 52 -11.60 -7.17 0.73
C ILE A 52 -10.96 -7.67 2.02
N LEU A 53 -9.76 -8.24 1.91
CA LEU A 53 -8.93 -8.65 3.03
C LEU A 53 -7.73 -7.71 3.17
N LEU A 54 -7.56 -7.11 4.34
CA LEU A 54 -6.51 -6.14 4.61
C LEU A 54 -5.35 -6.74 5.40
N THR A 55 -4.13 -6.42 4.98
CA THR A 55 -2.90 -6.62 5.73
C THR A 55 -2.26 -5.26 5.99
N MET A 56 -2.17 -4.85 7.25
CA MET A 56 -1.83 -3.45 7.60
C MET A 56 -0.35 -3.10 7.37
N GLY A 57 0.57 -4.06 7.41
CA GLY A 57 1.98 -3.82 7.12
C GLY A 57 2.59 -2.66 7.92
N ALA A 58 3.20 -1.70 7.22
CA ALA A 58 3.88 -0.51 7.75
C ALA A 58 2.93 0.61 8.23
N TRP A 59 1.62 0.44 8.00
CA TRP A 59 0.59 1.42 8.34
C TRP A 59 0.35 1.66 9.85
N PRO A 60 0.43 0.68 10.77
CA PRO A 60 0.06 0.89 12.16
C PRO A 60 1.12 1.62 13.02
N TRP A 61 2.31 1.92 12.49
CA TRP A 61 3.43 2.49 13.25
C TRP A 61 3.58 4.02 13.11
N TRP A 62 2.49 4.76 12.92
CA TRP A 62 2.54 6.24 12.86
C TRP A 62 2.74 6.90 14.24
N THR A 63 2.79 6.14 15.34
CA THR A 63 2.79 6.65 16.72
C THR A 63 4.09 6.42 17.50
N SER A 64 5.27 6.66 16.93
CA SER A 64 6.53 6.70 17.69
C SER A 64 7.47 7.78 17.19
#